data_AF-A0A3A8ZQH2-F1
#
_entry.id   AF-A0A3A8ZQH2-F1
#
_cell.length_a   1.000
_cell.length_b   1.000
_cell.length_c   1.000
_cell.angle_alpha   90.00
_cell.angle_beta   90.00
_cell.angle_gamma   90.00
#
_symmetry.space_group_name_H-M   'P 1'
#
loop_
_entity.id
_entity.type
_entity.pdbx_description
1 polymer ?
#
loop_
_entity_poly.entity_id
_entity_poly.type
_entity_poly.pdbx_seq_one_letter_code
_entity_poly.pdbx_strand_id
1 'polypeptide(L)'
;MRGRKIIVFVMLSLTALLTGCGKKKIDVTENLQVSFEGYDGYGTARLENEYFWEGEALEAAGIESIDGFDTLGSALNIEMAVQYEMQPASGLSNGDQVVVKASINETMLEGYDFELLSKGEKTYTVSGLKEIKEVDLFENIDIEFSGIAPYAMAQIADSNTDSYPGVKRYTLSKETNLKVGEPIILSVEYDEDELHVAGYNAIEDKKEYVVPDLDRYVMGISEIPQDTLDKMTKQLEDALWAQVATAWEEKDSLKSIKYVGSYFLRPKENQIVYENNILYNIYKISVENSENNFDFYTYCRFKDIIVLADGTCSVDLTNYTMPTGSAFLGMVNGEAFTKGSYYYNGYEETDSLFNNCVTKNIEQYEYESSVAE
;
A
#
# COMPACT_ATOMS: atom_id res chain seq x y z
N MET A 1 35.75 45.21 20.71
CA MET A 1 34.51 46.05 20.76
C MET A 1 33.33 45.20 20.36
N ARG A 2 32.22 45.34 21.10
CA ARG A 2 30.92 44.64 20.98
C ARG A 2 30.97 43.16 21.40
N GLY A 3 30.35 42.71 22.49
CA GLY A 3 29.45 43.34 23.45
C GLY A 3 28.68 42.23 24.14
N ARG A 4 29.25 41.67 25.21
CA ARG A 4 28.57 40.72 26.12
C ARG A 4 27.33 41.42 26.68
N LYS A 5 26.13 40.95 26.31
CA LYS A 5 24.90 41.35 27.01
C LYS A 5 24.81 40.50 28.28
N ILE A 6 25.39 41.04 29.34
CA ILE A 6 25.11 40.66 30.72
C ILE A 6 23.69 41.17 31.00
N ILE A 7 22.74 40.27 31.19
CA ILE A 7 21.43 40.64 31.73
C ILE A 7 21.57 40.56 33.25
N VAL A 8 21.64 41.74 33.86
CA VAL A 8 21.67 41.94 35.31
C VAL A 8 20.24 41.83 35.80
N PHE A 9 19.92 40.80 36.58
CA PHE A 9 18.74 40.81 37.43
C PHE A 9 19.09 41.59 38.70
N VAL A 10 18.57 42.82 38.81
CA VAL A 10 18.66 43.60 40.04
C VAL A 10 17.63 43.03 41.02
N MET A 11 18.09 42.17 41.93
CA MET A 11 17.30 41.70 43.06
C MET A 11 17.33 42.79 44.14
N LEU A 12 16.23 43.52 44.30
CA LEU A 12 16.08 44.54 45.34
C LEU A 12 15.66 43.84 46.64
N SER A 13 16.65 43.43 47.43
CA SER A 13 16.45 42.83 48.76
C SER A 13 15.98 43.90 49.75
N LEU A 14 14.68 43.96 50.04
CA LEU A 14 14.13 44.75 51.14
C LEU A 14 13.95 43.85 52.37
N THR A 15 15.00 43.72 53.18
CA THR A 15 14.91 43.05 54.49
C THR A 15 14.19 43.96 55.48
N ALA A 16 12.90 43.72 55.70
CA ALA A 16 12.16 44.26 56.84
C ALA A 16 12.13 43.21 57.96
N LEU A 17 13.03 43.35 58.94
CA LEU A 17 12.97 42.63 60.21
C LEU A 17 11.76 43.16 61.01
N LEU A 18 10.67 42.39 61.02
CA LEU A 18 9.56 42.54 61.95
C LEU A 18 9.48 41.27 62.81
N THR A 19 10.02 41.35 64.02
CA THR A 19 9.82 40.36 65.07
C THR A 19 8.39 40.49 65.60
N GLY A 20 7.46 39.72 65.01
CA GLY A 20 6.09 39.56 65.49
C GLY A 20 5.86 38.14 66.01
N CYS A 21 5.12 38.00 67.11
CA CYS A 21 4.71 36.71 67.69
C CYS A 21 3.69 35.97 66.81
N GLY A 22 4.09 35.52 65.62
CA GLY A 22 3.30 34.67 64.73
C GLY A 22 4.18 33.62 64.08
N LYS A 23 3.61 32.46 63.75
CA LYS A 23 4.29 31.39 63.01
C LYS A 23 4.93 31.94 61.73
N LYS A 24 6.14 31.47 61.40
CA LYS A 24 6.79 31.81 60.13
C LYS A 24 5.93 31.28 58.98
N LYS A 25 5.66 32.12 57.97
CA LYS A 25 4.81 31.79 56.83
C LYS A 25 5.67 31.63 55.58
N ILE A 26 5.62 30.48 54.94
CA ILE A 26 6.45 30.13 53.78
C ILE A 26 5.51 29.86 52.61
N ASP A 27 5.62 30.64 51.53
CA ASP A 27 4.77 30.48 50.36
C ASP A 27 5.41 29.51 49.37
N VAL A 28 4.83 28.31 49.27
CA VAL A 28 5.35 27.24 48.41
C VAL A 28 5.11 27.55 46.92
N THR A 29 4.22 28.51 46.60
CA THR A 29 4.00 28.97 45.22
C THR A 29 4.87 30.16 44.83
N GLU A 30 5.71 30.65 45.74
CA GLU A 30 6.60 31.78 45.49
C GLU A 30 7.79 31.34 44.61
N ASN A 31 8.10 32.14 43.59
CA ASN A 31 9.23 31.92 42.68
C ASN A 31 9.25 30.58 41.93
N LEU A 32 8.11 29.90 41.77
CA LEU A 32 8.01 28.70 40.93
C LEU A 32 8.53 28.97 39.50
N GLN A 33 9.22 27.98 38.94
CA GLN A 33 9.83 28.01 37.61
C GLN A 33 9.40 26.77 36.84
N VAL A 34 8.84 27.00 35.65
CA VAL A 34 8.42 25.93 34.75
C VAL A 34 9.33 25.95 33.52
N SER A 35 9.83 24.79 33.13
CA SER A 35 10.49 24.58 31.84
C SER A 35 9.55 23.91 30.85
N PHE A 36 9.77 24.19 29.57
CA PHE A 36 9.05 23.56 28.46
C PHE A 36 10.06 22.92 27.52
N GLU A 37 9.80 21.68 27.12
CA GLU A 37 10.63 20.95 26.17
C GLU A 37 9.80 20.18 25.16
N GLY A 38 10.43 19.77 24.06
CA GLY A 38 9.79 19.04 22.98
C GLY A 38 9.48 19.92 21.76
N TYR A 39 8.46 19.50 21.03
CA TYR A 39 8.01 20.13 19.79
C TYR A 39 6.63 20.76 19.97
N ASP A 40 6.34 21.78 19.18
CA ASP A 40 5.07 22.48 19.16
C ASP A 40 3.91 21.50 18.89
N GLY A 41 2.87 21.50 19.72
CA GLY A 41 1.78 20.50 19.72
C GLY A 41 2.05 19.27 20.59
N TYR A 42 3.32 18.98 20.90
CA TYR A 42 3.77 17.77 21.59
C TYR A 42 4.72 18.09 22.75
N GLY A 43 4.68 19.33 23.24
CA GLY A 43 5.55 19.80 24.30
C GLY A 43 5.14 19.24 25.66
N THR A 44 6.09 19.21 26.59
CA THR A 44 5.85 18.87 28.00
C THR A 44 6.33 19.99 28.92
N ALA A 45 5.67 20.13 30.06
CA ALA A 45 6.03 21.07 31.11
C ALA A 45 6.63 20.34 32.31
N ARG A 46 7.68 20.90 32.91
CA ARG A 46 8.26 20.42 34.16
C ARG A 46 8.44 21.55 35.16
N LEU A 47 8.19 21.26 36.44
CA LEU A 47 8.46 22.19 37.53
C LEU A 47 9.93 22.02 37.95
N GLU A 48 10.74 23.06 37.77
CA GLU A 48 12.20 22.99 37.95
C GLU A 48 12.64 23.12 39.41
N ASN A 49 11.80 23.71 40.26
CA ASN A 49 12.19 24.14 41.59
C ASN A 49 11.13 23.80 42.66
N GLU A 50 10.49 22.64 42.51
CA GLU A 50 9.40 22.17 43.38
C GLU A 50 9.77 22.13 44.88
N TYR A 51 11.05 21.98 45.21
CA TYR A 51 11.57 21.89 46.58
C TYR A 51 12.29 23.17 47.08
N PHE A 52 12.26 24.28 46.33
CA PHE A 52 13.06 25.47 46.68
C PHE A 52 12.71 26.07 48.05
N TRP A 53 11.48 25.90 48.52
CA TRP A 53 10.98 26.39 49.81
C TRP A 53 11.41 25.51 51.00
N GLU A 54 11.86 24.26 50.78
CA GLU A 54 12.12 23.30 51.85
C GLU A 54 13.20 23.75 52.83
N GLY A 55 14.28 24.34 52.32
CA GLY A 55 15.37 24.80 53.19
C GLY A 55 14.88 25.81 54.23
N GLU A 56 13.97 26.70 53.85
CA GLU A 56 13.37 27.66 54.76
C GLU A 56 12.44 27.00 55.79
N ALA A 57 11.75 25.93 55.39
CA ALA A 57 10.85 25.16 56.25
C ALA A 57 11.61 24.27 57.25
N LEU A 58 12.70 23.63 56.82
CA LEU A 58 13.60 22.87 57.68
C LEU A 58 14.25 23.77 58.74
N GLU A 59 14.72 24.95 58.34
CA GLU A 59 15.25 25.95 59.28
C GLU A 59 14.17 26.38 60.29
N ALA A 60 12.94 26.62 59.82
CA ALA A 60 11.81 26.99 60.68
C ALA A 60 11.39 25.86 61.64
N ALA A 61 11.60 24.61 61.25
CA ALA A 61 11.38 23.42 62.08
C ALA A 61 12.51 23.18 63.09
N GLY A 62 13.60 23.96 63.05
CA GLY A 62 14.78 23.75 63.88
C GLY A 62 15.67 22.58 63.43
N ILE A 63 15.59 22.18 62.17
CA ILE A 63 16.35 21.07 61.59
C ILE A 63 17.57 21.64 60.86
N GLU A 64 18.72 21.67 61.54
CA GLU A 64 19.98 22.17 60.97
C GLU A 64 20.70 21.13 60.08
N SER A 65 20.51 19.84 60.37
CA SER A 65 21.05 18.73 59.58
C SER A 65 20.23 17.46 59.74
N ILE A 66 20.21 16.62 58.69
CA ILE A 66 19.57 15.29 58.71
C ILE A 66 20.62 14.25 59.12
N ASP A 67 20.70 13.96 60.41
CA ASP A 67 21.71 13.09 61.02
C ASP A 67 21.13 11.88 61.78
N GLY A 68 19.80 11.75 61.83
CA GLY A 68 19.10 10.67 62.51
C GLY A 68 17.75 10.34 61.90
N PHE A 69 17.14 9.23 62.37
CA PHE A 69 15.83 8.78 61.90
C PHE A 69 14.72 9.80 62.16
N ASP A 70 14.77 10.50 63.30
CA ASP A 70 13.75 11.49 63.66
C ASP A 70 13.83 12.73 62.75
N THR A 71 15.04 13.27 62.51
CA THR A 71 15.24 14.43 61.63
C THR A 71 14.97 14.09 60.15
N LEU A 72 15.27 12.86 59.73
CA LEU A 72 14.89 12.35 58.40
C LEU A 72 13.36 12.23 58.26
N GLY A 73 12.67 11.68 59.26
CA GLY A 73 11.21 11.55 59.26
C GLY A 73 10.52 12.92 59.22
N SER A 74 11.03 13.89 59.98
CA SER A 74 10.54 15.26 59.91
C SER A 74 10.74 15.92 58.56
N ALA A 75 11.93 15.79 57.95
CA ALA A 75 12.21 16.32 56.63
C ALA A 75 11.26 15.73 55.56
N LEU A 76 11.06 14.41 55.58
CA LEU A 76 10.14 13.73 54.67
C LEU A 76 8.68 14.17 54.88
N ASN A 77 8.23 14.35 56.13
CA ASN A 77 6.89 14.86 56.40
C ASN A 77 6.69 16.27 55.84
N ILE A 78 7.71 17.13 55.93
CA ILE A 78 7.67 18.50 55.40
C ILE A 78 7.60 18.44 53.88
N GLU A 79 8.51 17.72 53.22
CA GLU A 79 8.53 17.51 51.77
C GLU A 79 7.17 17.00 51.26
N MET A 80 6.70 15.89 51.82
CA MET A 80 5.46 15.22 51.41
C MET A 80 4.19 16.02 51.75
N ALA A 81 4.29 17.08 52.56
CA ALA A 81 3.16 17.94 52.85
C ALA A 81 2.74 18.75 51.62
N VAL A 82 3.60 18.95 50.63
CA VAL A 82 3.30 19.76 49.44
C VAL A 82 3.25 18.90 48.20
N GLN A 83 2.19 19.04 47.41
CA GLN A 83 2.06 18.41 46.10
C GLN A 83 1.73 19.47 45.05
N TYR A 84 2.46 19.43 43.94
CA TYR A 84 2.18 20.29 42.78
C TYR A 84 1.46 19.51 41.70
N GLU A 85 0.46 20.16 41.11
CA GLU A 85 -0.25 19.68 39.95
C GLU A 85 -0.08 20.68 38.81
N MET A 86 0.24 20.18 37.60
CA MET A 86 0.34 20.97 36.38
C MET A 86 -0.70 20.52 35.38
N GLN A 87 -1.49 21.47 34.86
CA GLN A 87 -2.53 21.18 33.87
C GLN A 87 -2.56 22.22 32.74
N PRO A 88 -2.45 21.79 31.47
CA PRO A 88 -1.95 20.49 31.01
C PRO A 88 -0.43 20.35 31.23
N ALA A 89 0.08 19.13 31.37
CA ALA A 89 1.52 18.86 31.51
C ALA A 89 2.18 18.36 30.22
N SER A 90 1.39 17.99 29.21
CA SER A 90 1.83 17.44 27.92
C SER A 90 0.88 17.84 26.80
N GLY A 91 1.28 17.62 25.54
CA GLY A 91 0.50 18.03 24.37
C GLY A 91 0.45 19.55 24.21
N LEU A 92 1.54 20.22 24.61
CA LEU A 92 1.63 21.67 24.68
C LEU A 92 2.12 22.28 23.37
N SER A 93 1.59 23.46 23.04
CA SER A 93 2.02 24.32 21.95
C SER A 93 2.54 25.67 22.46
N ASN A 94 3.39 26.34 21.70
CA ASN A 94 3.83 27.71 21.95
C ASN A 94 2.61 28.64 22.03
N GLY A 95 2.45 29.34 23.16
CA GLY A 95 1.32 30.20 23.45
C GLY A 95 0.26 29.57 24.37
N ASP A 96 0.27 28.24 24.58
CA ASP A 96 -0.60 27.57 25.53
C ASP A 96 -0.35 28.06 26.96
N GLN A 97 -1.32 27.84 27.84
CA GLN A 97 -1.23 28.19 29.25
C GLN A 97 -1.16 26.92 30.10
N VAL A 98 -0.13 26.81 30.94
CA VAL A 98 0.00 25.77 31.96
C VAL A 98 -0.30 26.37 33.32
N VAL A 99 -1.24 25.75 34.03
CA VAL A 99 -1.61 26.15 35.38
C VAL A 99 -0.93 25.22 36.39
N VAL A 100 -0.20 25.80 37.34
CA VAL A 100 0.42 25.11 38.47
C VAL A 100 -0.37 25.40 39.74
N LYS A 101 -0.77 24.36 40.45
CA LYS A 101 -1.48 24.45 41.73
C LYS A 101 -0.70 23.68 42.79
N ALA A 102 -0.50 24.28 43.96
CA ALA A 102 0.06 23.59 45.11
C ALA A 102 -1.06 23.20 46.09
N SER A 103 -1.05 21.96 46.55
CA SER A 103 -1.92 21.42 47.60
C SER A 103 -1.08 21.10 48.83
N ILE A 104 -1.56 21.48 50.01
CA ILE A 104 -0.83 21.33 51.28
C ILE A 104 -1.59 20.37 52.20
N ASN A 105 -0.92 19.34 52.71
CA ASN A 105 -1.44 18.44 53.73
C ASN A 105 -1.04 18.92 55.12
N GLU A 106 -1.87 19.79 55.70
CA GLU A 106 -1.66 20.38 57.02
C GLU A 106 -1.50 19.35 58.16
N THR A 107 -2.06 18.14 58.02
CA THR A 107 -1.94 17.10 59.06
C THR A 107 -0.51 16.61 59.23
N MET A 108 0.29 16.63 58.16
CA MET A 108 1.73 16.28 58.21
C MET A 108 2.57 17.35 58.91
N LEU A 109 2.01 18.55 59.07
CA LEU A 109 2.68 19.72 59.62
C LEU A 109 2.29 19.98 61.09
N GLU A 110 1.45 19.13 61.69
CA GLU A 110 1.07 19.23 63.09
C GLU A 110 2.29 19.16 64.02
N GLY A 111 2.47 20.19 64.85
CA GLY A 111 3.57 20.27 65.81
C GLY A 111 4.73 21.18 65.39
N TYR A 112 4.78 21.65 64.13
CA TYR A 112 5.76 22.65 63.72
C TYR A 112 5.30 24.10 63.96
N ASP A 113 6.25 25.00 64.20
CA ASP A 113 6.02 26.43 64.47
C ASP A 113 6.12 27.31 63.21
N PHE A 114 5.74 26.75 62.06
CA PHE A 114 5.58 27.45 60.79
C PHE A 114 4.25 27.07 60.11
N GLU A 115 3.91 27.78 59.05
CA GLU A 115 2.74 27.56 58.20
C GLU A 115 3.18 27.63 56.74
N LEU A 116 2.81 26.62 55.94
CA LEU A 116 2.99 26.67 54.49
C LEU A 116 1.77 27.36 53.86
N LEU A 117 2.00 28.20 52.87
CA LEU A 117 0.95 28.90 52.13
C LEU A 117 0.97 28.50 50.67
N SER A 118 -0.21 28.32 50.08
CA SER A 118 -0.40 28.21 48.63
C SER A 118 -1.20 29.43 48.15
N LYS A 119 -0.51 30.43 47.57
CA LYS A 119 -1.16 31.67 47.11
C LYS A 119 -1.77 31.51 45.72
N GLY A 120 -2.76 30.63 45.64
CA GLY A 120 -3.58 30.40 44.44
C GLY A 120 -2.82 29.77 43.28
N GLU A 121 -3.48 29.74 42.12
CA GLU A 121 -2.95 29.12 40.91
C GLU A 121 -1.94 30.05 40.21
N LYS A 122 -0.86 29.48 39.68
CA LYS A 122 0.11 30.19 38.85
C LYS A 122 -0.03 29.75 37.40
N THR A 123 -0.13 30.71 36.49
CA THR A 123 -0.24 30.43 35.06
C THR A 123 1.04 30.82 34.34
N TYR A 124 1.55 29.91 33.51
CA TYR A 124 2.73 30.09 32.68
C TYR A 124 2.35 29.97 31.21
N THR A 125 2.86 30.88 30.38
CA THR A 125 2.71 30.78 28.93
C THR A 125 3.84 29.92 28.36
N VAL A 126 3.47 28.86 27.65
CA VAL A 126 4.40 27.96 26.97
C VAL A 126 5.15 28.72 25.89
N SER A 127 6.47 28.58 25.87
CA SER A 127 7.31 29.17 24.83
C SER A 127 8.62 28.40 24.67
N GLY A 128 9.22 28.46 23.48
CA GLY A 128 10.52 27.85 23.20
C GLY A 128 10.45 26.40 22.73
N LEU A 129 9.26 25.85 22.47
CA LEU A 129 9.10 24.56 21.82
C LEU A 129 9.55 24.65 20.36
N LYS A 130 10.18 23.58 19.85
CA LYS A 130 10.69 23.51 18.47
C LYS A 130 9.54 23.29 17.48
N GLU A 131 9.63 23.84 16.28
CA GLU A 131 8.67 23.51 15.22
C GLU A 131 8.77 22.04 14.81
N ILE A 132 7.62 21.40 14.61
CA ILE A 132 7.51 20.06 14.04
C ILE A 132 7.71 20.10 12.52
N LYS A 133 8.29 19.04 11.94
CA LYS A 133 8.52 18.94 10.49
C LYS A 133 7.53 18.00 9.84
N GLU A 134 6.84 18.48 8.81
CA GLU A 134 6.03 17.64 7.93
C GLU A 134 6.93 16.75 7.04
N VAL A 135 6.62 15.46 6.96
CA VAL A 135 7.38 14.46 6.18
C VAL A 135 6.46 13.57 5.34
N ASP A 136 6.91 13.24 4.12
CA ASP A 136 6.30 12.19 3.30
C ASP A 136 6.95 10.85 3.68
N LEU A 137 6.21 9.99 4.38
CA LEU A 137 6.70 8.67 4.79
C LEU A 137 6.90 7.70 3.60
N PHE A 138 6.46 8.08 2.40
CA PHE A 138 6.67 7.34 1.16
C PHE A 138 7.82 7.90 0.32
N GLU A 139 8.55 8.90 0.80
CA GLU A 139 9.75 9.41 0.14
C GLU A 139 10.79 8.28 0.05
N ASN A 140 11.19 7.92 -1.17
CA ASN A 140 12.10 6.81 -1.49
C ASN A 140 11.52 5.39 -1.34
N ILE A 141 10.19 5.22 -1.30
CA ILE A 141 9.57 3.90 -1.43
C ILE A 141 9.22 3.64 -2.89
N ASP A 142 9.95 2.70 -3.51
CA ASP A 142 9.71 2.29 -4.89
C ASP A 142 8.85 1.03 -4.96
N ILE A 143 7.91 1.03 -5.91
CA ILE A 143 7.09 -0.15 -6.25
C ILE A 143 7.55 -0.68 -7.60
N GLU A 144 7.96 -1.94 -7.61
CA GLU A 144 8.31 -2.67 -8.81
C GLU A 144 7.10 -3.46 -9.33
N PHE A 145 6.83 -3.31 -10.62
CA PHE A 145 5.79 -4.05 -11.31
C PHE A 145 6.41 -5.07 -12.27
N SER A 146 5.85 -6.28 -12.32
CA SER A 146 6.33 -7.33 -13.22
C SER A 146 5.22 -8.29 -13.64
N GLY A 147 5.52 -9.16 -14.61
CA GLY A 147 4.55 -10.11 -15.17
C GLY A 147 3.73 -9.52 -16.31
N ILE A 148 2.66 -10.24 -16.70
CA ILE A 148 1.79 -9.90 -17.82
C ILE A 148 0.37 -9.69 -17.29
N ALA A 149 -0.22 -8.53 -17.54
CA ALA A 149 -1.60 -8.23 -17.11
C ALA A 149 -2.62 -9.15 -17.82
N PRO A 150 -3.73 -9.56 -17.16
CA PRO A 150 -4.21 -9.14 -15.85
C PRO A 150 -3.59 -9.93 -14.68
N TYR A 151 -2.51 -10.70 -14.91
CA TYR A 151 -1.84 -11.52 -13.91
C TYR A 151 -0.51 -10.90 -13.44
N ALA A 152 -0.35 -9.59 -13.64
CA ALA A 152 0.81 -8.85 -13.20
C ALA A 152 0.87 -8.77 -11.67
N MET A 153 2.06 -8.50 -11.15
CA MET A 153 2.35 -8.38 -9.73
C MET A 153 3.04 -7.05 -9.41
N ALA A 154 2.86 -6.60 -8.17
CA ALA A 154 3.53 -5.44 -7.61
C ALA A 154 4.25 -5.86 -6.32
N GLN A 155 5.44 -5.32 -6.11
CA GLN A 155 6.23 -5.55 -4.90
C GLN A 155 6.91 -4.26 -4.48
N ILE A 156 7.15 -4.11 -3.18
CA ILE A 156 7.93 -3.00 -2.63
C ILE A 156 9.41 -3.36 -2.78
N ALA A 157 10.17 -2.54 -3.52
CA ALA A 157 11.56 -2.84 -3.88
C ALA A 157 12.49 -2.82 -2.66
N ASP A 158 12.32 -1.81 -1.81
CA ASP A 158 12.98 -1.68 -0.51
C ASP A 158 11.94 -1.27 0.53
N SER A 159 11.75 -2.13 1.53
CA SER A 159 10.83 -1.87 2.63
C SER A 159 11.56 -1.30 3.85
N ASN A 160 12.73 -0.69 3.68
CA ASN A 160 13.51 -0.13 4.79
C ASN A 160 12.66 0.84 5.63
N THR A 161 12.41 0.43 6.87
CA THR A 161 11.61 1.18 7.84
C THR A 161 12.46 2.12 8.71
N ASP A 162 13.79 2.10 8.56
CA ASP A 162 14.70 2.85 9.42
C ASP A 162 14.76 4.35 9.05
N SER A 163 14.09 4.77 7.98
CA SER A 163 14.06 6.17 7.51
C SER A 163 13.45 7.12 8.54
N TYR A 164 12.45 6.66 9.29
CA TYR A 164 11.78 7.45 10.32
C TYR A 164 11.49 6.61 11.58
N PRO A 165 11.64 7.19 12.79
CA PRO A 165 11.24 6.54 14.04
C PRO A 165 9.76 6.12 14.03
N GLY A 166 9.46 5.00 14.68
CA GLY A 166 8.09 4.49 14.78
C GLY A 166 7.54 3.82 13.52
N VAL A 167 8.19 3.92 12.34
CA VAL A 167 7.71 3.22 11.12
C VAL A 167 7.89 1.71 11.29
N LYS A 168 6.79 0.98 11.10
CA LYS A 168 6.71 -0.48 11.35
C LYS A 168 6.70 -1.27 10.06
N ARG A 169 5.92 -0.84 9.06
CA ARG A 169 5.73 -1.60 7.81
C ARG A 169 5.03 -0.80 6.72
N TYR A 170 5.37 -1.10 5.46
CA TYR A 170 4.63 -0.69 4.27
C TYR A 170 3.80 -1.86 3.71
N THR A 171 2.60 -1.60 3.18
CA THR A 171 1.71 -2.65 2.64
C THR A 171 0.98 -2.16 1.40
N LEU A 172 0.91 -2.99 0.36
CA LEU A 172 0.10 -2.75 -0.83
C LEU A 172 -1.31 -3.31 -0.65
N SER A 173 -2.33 -2.59 -1.14
CA SER A 173 -3.73 -3.05 -1.09
C SER A 173 -3.96 -4.30 -1.94
N LYS A 174 -3.14 -4.51 -2.98
CA LYS A 174 -3.18 -5.65 -3.89
C LYS A 174 -1.82 -5.83 -4.55
N GLU A 175 -1.32 -7.07 -4.58
CA GLU A 175 0.03 -7.40 -5.07
C GLU A 175 0.03 -8.31 -6.29
N THR A 176 -1.12 -8.93 -6.63
CA THR A 176 -1.22 -9.91 -7.72
C THR A 176 -2.52 -9.72 -8.49
N ASN A 177 -2.61 -10.30 -9.68
CA ASN A 177 -3.76 -10.19 -10.57
C ASN A 177 -4.07 -8.72 -10.94
N LEU A 178 -3.01 -7.95 -11.20
CA LEU A 178 -3.09 -6.53 -11.51
C LEU A 178 -3.34 -6.29 -13.00
N LYS A 179 -4.27 -5.39 -13.30
CA LYS A 179 -4.55 -4.89 -14.65
C LYS A 179 -3.78 -3.60 -14.91
N VAL A 180 -3.35 -3.37 -16.15
CA VAL A 180 -2.78 -2.07 -16.56
C VAL A 180 -3.79 -0.96 -16.27
N GLY A 181 -3.33 0.14 -15.65
CA GLY A 181 -4.18 1.25 -15.26
C GLY A 181 -5.02 1.02 -13.99
N GLU A 182 -4.90 -0.13 -13.32
CA GLU A 182 -5.58 -0.38 -12.05
C GLU A 182 -4.94 0.44 -10.92
N PRO A 183 -5.73 1.12 -10.06
CA PRO A 183 -5.19 1.80 -8.89
C PRO A 183 -4.87 0.79 -7.77
N ILE A 184 -3.72 0.97 -7.13
CA ILE A 184 -3.33 0.27 -5.89
C ILE A 184 -2.91 1.30 -4.83
N ILE A 185 -3.11 0.96 -3.56
CA ILE A 185 -2.82 1.85 -2.44
C ILE A 185 -1.64 1.29 -1.65
N LEU A 186 -0.59 2.09 -1.49
CA LEU A 186 0.48 1.85 -0.53
C LEU A 186 0.10 2.49 0.81
N SER A 187 0.11 1.72 1.89
CA SER A 187 -0.16 2.20 3.25
C SER A 187 1.07 2.02 4.13
N VAL A 188 1.28 2.93 5.09
CA VAL A 188 2.33 2.81 6.10
C VAL A 188 1.72 2.62 7.50
N GLU A 189 2.22 1.64 8.23
CA GLU A 189 1.93 1.43 9.65
C GLU A 189 3.07 2.06 10.46
N TYR A 190 2.76 2.99 11.35
CA TYR A 190 3.75 3.67 12.18
C TYR A 190 3.19 4.02 13.58
N ASP A 191 4.09 4.35 14.49
CA ASP A 191 3.79 4.88 15.82
C ASP A 191 3.81 6.41 15.79
N GLU A 192 2.64 7.02 15.91
CA GLU A 192 2.47 8.47 15.81
C GLU A 192 3.20 9.20 16.97
N ASP A 193 3.13 8.66 18.19
CA ASP A 193 3.80 9.24 19.35
C ASP A 193 5.34 9.23 19.20
N GLU A 194 5.93 8.13 18.72
CA GLU A 194 7.38 8.06 18.48
C GLU A 194 7.82 9.03 17.38
N LEU A 195 7.01 9.20 16.33
CA LEU A 195 7.28 10.10 15.22
C LEU A 195 7.25 11.57 15.70
N HIS A 196 6.26 11.94 16.52
CA HIS A 196 6.13 13.29 17.09
C HIS A 196 7.22 13.61 18.10
N VAL A 197 7.60 12.65 18.96
CA VAL A 197 8.74 12.79 19.88
C VAL A 197 10.05 13.01 19.11
N ALA A 198 10.19 12.41 17.92
CA ALA A 198 11.32 12.64 17.02
C ALA A 198 11.25 13.99 16.29
N GLY A 199 10.11 14.69 16.34
CA GLY A 199 9.91 16.01 15.73
C GLY A 199 9.38 15.98 14.31
N TYR A 200 8.69 14.90 13.93
CA TYR A 200 8.12 14.72 12.61
C TYR A 200 6.61 14.54 12.68
N ASN A 201 5.89 15.04 11.69
CA ASN A 201 4.48 14.77 11.47
C ASN A 201 4.29 14.21 10.05
N ALA A 202 3.53 13.13 9.91
CA ALA A 202 3.29 12.52 8.60
C ALA A 202 2.25 13.32 7.82
N ILE A 203 2.54 13.63 6.56
CA ILE A 203 1.60 14.34 5.68
C ILE A 203 0.40 13.44 5.33
N GLU A 204 0.67 12.16 5.07
CA GLU A 204 -0.31 11.15 4.72
C GLU A 204 0.16 9.76 5.17
N ASP A 205 -0.80 8.85 5.39
CA ASP A 205 -0.56 7.44 5.76
C ASP A 205 -0.85 6.47 4.61
N LYS A 206 -1.30 6.99 3.46
CA LYS A 206 -1.67 6.26 2.25
C LYS A 206 -1.31 7.03 1.00
N LYS A 207 -0.83 6.32 -0.03
CA LYS A 207 -0.50 6.87 -1.35
C LYS A 207 -1.03 5.98 -2.46
N GLU A 208 -1.71 6.57 -3.43
CA GLU A 208 -2.25 5.85 -4.59
C GLU A 208 -1.20 5.76 -5.71
N TYR A 209 -1.07 4.57 -6.30
CA TYR A 209 -0.27 4.30 -7.47
C TYR A 209 -1.14 3.70 -8.56
N VAL A 210 -0.83 4.00 -9.81
CA VAL A 210 -1.49 3.40 -10.97
C VAL A 210 -0.54 2.37 -11.58
N VAL A 211 -1.03 1.14 -11.79
CA VAL A 211 -0.24 0.09 -12.45
C VAL A 211 0.17 0.61 -13.83
N PRO A 212 1.49 0.67 -14.12
CA PRO A 212 2.00 1.26 -15.35
C PRO A 212 1.61 0.42 -16.58
N ASP A 213 1.94 0.92 -17.77
CA ASP A 213 1.87 0.12 -18.97
C ASP A 213 2.83 -1.08 -18.86
N LEU A 214 2.27 -2.27 -19.00
CA LEU A 214 2.95 -3.57 -18.97
C LEU A 214 2.51 -4.38 -20.18
N ASP A 215 3.27 -5.43 -20.47
CA ASP A 215 2.80 -6.50 -21.34
C ASP A 215 1.46 -7.02 -20.80
N ARG A 216 0.51 -7.27 -21.69
CA ARG A 216 -0.83 -7.75 -21.32
C ARG A 216 -1.34 -8.75 -22.32
N TYR A 217 -2.10 -9.73 -21.83
CA TYR A 217 -2.86 -10.59 -22.72
C TYR A 217 -3.93 -9.79 -23.43
N VAL A 218 -4.09 -10.06 -24.72
CA VAL A 218 -5.22 -9.58 -25.51
C VAL A 218 -6.52 -10.02 -24.82
N MET A 219 -7.49 -9.12 -24.73
CA MET A 219 -8.79 -9.34 -24.08
C MET A 219 -9.98 -9.37 -25.06
N GLY A 220 -9.74 -9.14 -26.35
CA GLY A 220 -10.73 -9.19 -27.42
C GLY A 220 -10.10 -9.09 -28.82
N ILE A 221 -10.87 -9.44 -29.86
CA ILE A 221 -10.38 -9.49 -31.25
C ILE A 221 -9.90 -8.12 -31.72
N SER A 222 -10.57 -7.04 -31.30
CA SER A 222 -10.27 -5.66 -31.68
C SER A 222 -8.91 -5.14 -31.20
N GLU A 223 -8.30 -5.80 -30.20
CA GLU A 223 -6.96 -5.45 -29.70
C GLU A 223 -5.85 -6.09 -30.53
N ILE A 224 -6.17 -7.05 -31.40
CA ILE A 224 -5.17 -7.70 -32.26
C ILE A 224 -4.98 -6.84 -33.51
N PRO A 225 -3.77 -6.32 -33.76
CA PRO A 225 -3.47 -5.59 -34.98
C PRO A 225 -3.73 -6.43 -36.23
N GLN A 226 -4.25 -5.80 -37.28
CA GLN A 226 -4.56 -6.49 -38.54
C GLN A 226 -3.34 -7.19 -39.14
N ASP A 227 -2.14 -6.63 -39.02
CA ASP A 227 -0.93 -7.28 -39.54
C ASP A 227 -0.56 -8.57 -38.78
N THR A 228 -0.85 -8.63 -37.47
CA THR A 228 -0.69 -9.86 -36.68
C THR A 228 -1.75 -10.90 -37.05
N LEU A 229 -3.00 -10.48 -37.25
CA LEU A 229 -4.06 -11.35 -37.79
C LEU A 229 -3.65 -11.92 -39.16
N ASP A 230 -3.16 -11.08 -40.07
CA ASP A 230 -2.73 -11.50 -41.41
C ASP A 230 -1.59 -12.52 -41.36
N LYS A 231 -0.62 -12.36 -40.44
CA LYS A 231 0.47 -13.33 -40.21
C LYS A 231 -0.06 -14.67 -39.70
N MET A 232 -0.97 -14.65 -38.73
CA MET A 232 -1.63 -15.86 -38.21
C MET A 232 -2.47 -16.54 -39.30
N THR A 233 -3.10 -15.76 -40.17
CA THR A 233 -3.83 -16.27 -41.33
C THR A 233 -2.92 -16.94 -42.34
N LYS A 234 -1.81 -16.28 -42.66
CA LYS A 234 -0.83 -16.81 -43.58
C LYS A 234 -0.24 -18.15 -43.10
N GLN A 235 -0.02 -18.29 -41.79
CA GLN A 235 0.45 -19.53 -41.20
C GLN A 235 -0.49 -20.71 -41.46
N LEU A 236 -1.81 -20.52 -41.39
CA LEU A 236 -2.75 -21.59 -41.73
C LEU A 236 -2.71 -21.93 -43.21
N GLU A 237 -2.73 -20.92 -44.08
CA GLU A 237 -2.69 -21.15 -45.52
C GLU A 237 -1.48 -22.02 -45.89
N ASP A 238 -0.30 -21.66 -45.37
CA ASP A 238 0.94 -22.40 -45.63
C ASP A 238 0.88 -23.84 -45.06
N ALA A 239 0.33 -24.01 -43.85
CA ALA A 239 0.13 -25.33 -43.24
C ALA A 239 -0.86 -26.21 -44.04
N LEU A 240 -1.96 -25.63 -44.53
CA LEU A 240 -2.95 -26.35 -45.31
C LEU A 240 -2.43 -26.70 -46.71
N TRP A 241 -1.70 -25.79 -47.37
CA TRP A 241 -1.01 -26.11 -48.63
C TRP A 241 -0.02 -27.25 -48.46
N ALA A 242 0.75 -27.26 -47.37
CA ALA A 242 1.64 -28.37 -47.05
C ALA A 242 0.85 -29.68 -46.84
N GLN A 243 -0.24 -29.64 -46.07
CA GLN A 243 -1.10 -30.80 -45.84
C GLN A 243 -1.70 -31.36 -47.14
N VAL A 244 -2.22 -30.51 -48.02
CA VAL A 244 -2.74 -30.91 -49.34
C VAL A 244 -1.64 -31.58 -50.16
N ALA A 245 -0.45 -30.98 -50.22
CA ALA A 245 0.67 -31.52 -50.99
C ALA A 245 1.15 -32.89 -50.47
N THR A 246 1.07 -33.13 -49.15
CA THR A 246 1.60 -34.36 -48.53
C THR A 246 0.57 -35.47 -48.32
N ALA A 247 -0.69 -35.12 -48.06
CA ALA A 247 -1.69 -36.05 -47.52
C ALA A 247 -2.91 -36.23 -48.43
N TRP A 248 -3.23 -35.27 -49.31
CA TRP A 248 -4.40 -35.41 -50.18
C TRP A 248 -4.06 -36.25 -51.42
N GLU A 249 -4.97 -37.17 -51.75
CA GLU A 249 -4.87 -37.99 -52.96
C GLU A 249 -5.00 -37.12 -54.21
N GLU A 250 -6.01 -36.25 -54.26
CA GLU A 250 -6.24 -35.28 -55.34
C GLU A 250 -5.80 -33.87 -54.92
N LYS A 251 -4.54 -33.52 -55.17
CA LYS A 251 -3.94 -32.23 -54.75
C LYS A 251 -4.63 -31.00 -55.36
N ASP A 252 -5.12 -31.13 -56.60
CA ASP A 252 -5.81 -30.03 -57.32
C ASP A 252 -7.28 -29.86 -56.90
N SER A 253 -7.76 -30.66 -55.94
CA SER A 253 -9.14 -30.58 -55.46
C SER A 253 -9.40 -29.39 -54.54
N LEU A 254 -8.37 -28.83 -53.89
CA LEU A 254 -8.49 -27.59 -53.13
C LEU A 254 -8.72 -26.41 -54.09
N LYS A 255 -9.86 -25.72 -53.97
CA LYS A 255 -10.21 -24.56 -54.83
C LYS A 255 -10.01 -23.22 -54.15
N SER A 256 -10.35 -23.12 -52.87
CA SER A 256 -10.11 -21.89 -52.11
C SER A 256 -10.01 -22.13 -50.61
N ILE A 257 -9.23 -21.27 -49.96
CA ILE A 257 -9.14 -21.09 -48.51
C ILE A 257 -9.63 -19.68 -48.23
N LYS A 258 -10.71 -19.52 -47.46
CA LYS A 258 -11.29 -18.22 -47.15
C LYS A 258 -11.40 -18.05 -45.64
N TYR A 259 -10.76 -17.02 -45.08
CA TYR A 259 -11.00 -16.61 -43.70
C TYR A 259 -12.43 -16.06 -43.55
N VAL A 260 -13.17 -16.53 -42.54
CA VAL A 260 -14.59 -16.19 -42.34
C VAL A 260 -14.88 -15.54 -40.98
N GLY A 261 -13.84 -15.34 -40.17
CA GLY A 261 -13.91 -14.72 -38.85
C GLY A 261 -13.22 -15.56 -37.80
N SER A 262 -13.37 -15.19 -36.54
CA SER A 262 -12.70 -15.84 -35.42
C SER A 262 -13.61 -16.09 -34.24
N TYR A 263 -13.31 -17.13 -33.48
CA TYR A 263 -13.75 -17.28 -32.10
C TYR A 263 -12.58 -16.92 -31.18
N PHE A 264 -12.78 -15.89 -30.36
CA PHE A 264 -11.82 -15.50 -29.35
C PHE A 264 -12.35 -15.89 -27.97
N LEU A 265 -11.55 -16.60 -27.19
CA LEU A 265 -11.89 -17.03 -25.84
C LEU A 265 -10.92 -16.39 -24.85
N ARG A 266 -11.47 -15.87 -23.75
CA ARG A 266 -10.70 -15.34 -22.62
C ARG A 266 -11.18 -15.95 -21.31
N PRO A 267 -10.30 -16.20 -20.34
CA PRO A 267 -10.71 -16.77 -19.06
C PRO A 267 -11.74 -15.87 -18.38
N LYS A 268 -12.76 -16.48 -17.74
CA LYS A 268 -13.61 -15.73 -16.82
C LYS A 268 -12.77 -15.26 -15.64
N GLU A 269 -13.26 -14.23 -14.96
CA GLU A 269 -12.59 -13.70 -13.77
C GLU A 269 -12.38 -14.79 -12.71
N ASN A 270 -11.21 -14.80 -12.08
CA ASN A 270 -10.78 -15.77 -11.07
C ASN A 270 -10.69 -17.25 -11.53
N GLN A 271 -10.67 -17.51 -12.84
CA GLN A 271 -10.43 -18.87 -13.35
C GLN A 271 -8.94 -19.20 -13.40
N ILE A 272 -8.58 -20.39 -12.93
CA ILE A 272 -7.25 -20.96 -13.08
C ILE A 272 -7.25 -21.77 -14.37
N VAL A 273 -6.56 -21.25 -15.38
CA VAL A 273 -6.49 -21.83 -16.72
C VAL A 273 -5.03 -22.00 -17.15
N TYR A 274 -4.81 -22.84 -18.16
CA TYR A 274 -3.49 -23.00 -18.77
C TYR A 274 -3.21 -21.98 -19.87
N GLU A 275 -4.24 -21.38 -20.47
CA GLU A 275 -4.13 -20.55 -21.66
C GLU A 275 -4.84 -19.23 -21.40
N ASN A 276 -4.10 -18.13 -21.49
CA ASN A 276 -4.56 -16.82 -21.02
C ASN A 276 -5.48 -16.13 -22.02
N ASN A 277 -5.44 -16.57 -23.27
CA ASN A 277 -6.48 -16.39 -24.28
C ASN A 277 -6.31 -17.46 -25.37
N ILE A 278 -7.36 -17.68 -26.15
CA ILE A 278 -7.37 -18.62 -27.27
C ILE A 278 -8.03 -17.93 -28.46
N LEU A 279 -7.38 -17.95 -29.62
CA LEU A 279 -7.94 -17.46 -30.87
C LEU A 279 -8.07 -18.62 -31.86
N TYR A 280 -9.30 -18.94 -32.25
CA TYR A 280 -9.59 -19.81 -33.37
C TYR A 280 -9.90 -18.95 -34.59
N ASN A 281 -8.93 -18.83 -35.51
CA ASN A 281 -9.20 -18.25 -36.82
C ASN A 281 -9.93 -19.30 -37.66
N ILE A 282 -11.13 -18.98 -38.15
CA ILE A 282 -12.01 -19.91 -38.85
C ILE A 282 -11.92 -19.70 -40.37
N TYR A 283 -11.87 -20.81 -41.09
CA TYR A 283 -11.71 -20.84 -42.53
C TYR A 283 -12.73 -21.74 -43.18
N LYS A 284 -13.28 -21.25 -44.28
CA LYS A 284 -14.09 -22.02 -45.22
C LYS A 284 -13.20 -22.52 -46.35
N ILE A 285 -13.21 -23.83 -46.54
CA ILE A 285 -12.42 -24.54 -47.55
C ILE A 285 -13.38 -25.06 -48.62
N SER A 286 -13.16 -24.67 -49.86
CA SER A 286 -13.93 -25.16 -51.00
C SER A 286 -13.16 -26.26 -51.70
N VAL A 287 -13.79 -27.43 -51.86
CA VAL A 287 -13.19 -28.61 -52.48
C VAL A 287 -14.05 -29.08 -53.64
N GLU A 288 -13.39 -29.38 -54.75
CA GLU A 288 -13.98 -30.05 -55.90
C GLU A 288 -13.04 -31.18 -56.32
N ASN A 289 -13.43 -32.40 -55.97
CA ASN A 289 -12.74 -33.65 -56.31
C ASN A 289 -13.58 -34.43 -57.33
N SER A 290 -13.10 -35.62 -57.73
CA SER A 290 -13.79 -36.48 -58.70
C SER A 290 -15.23 -36.87 -58.34
N GLU A 291 -15.60 -36.86 -57.05
CA GLU A 291 -16.88 -37.36 -56.54
C GLU A 291 -17.80 -36.25 -56.00
N ASN A 292 -17.23 -35.15 -55.50
CA ASN A 292 -17.93 -34.17 -54.68
C ASN A 292 -17.47 -32.73 -54.98
N ASN A 293 -18.42 -31.81 -54.86
CA ASN A 293 -18.17 -30.37 -54.80
C ASN A 293 -18.90 -29.82 -53.56
N PHE A 294 -18.15 -29.33 -52.58
CA PHE A 294 -18.70 -28.90 -51.31
C PHE A 294 -17.73 -27.96 -50.58
N ASP A 295 -18.26 -27.29 -49.56
CA ASP A 295 -17.49 -26.50 -48.62
C ASP A 295 -17.43 -27.21 -47.27
N PHE A 296 -16.34 -27.01 -46.53
CA PHE A 296 -16.23 -27.38 -45.14
C PHE A 296 -15.43 -26.33 -44.36
N TYR A 297 -15.41 -26.45 -43.04
CA TYR A 297 -14.78 -25.50 -42.13
C TYR A 297 -13.60 -26.11 -41.40
N THR A 298 -12.55 -25.34 -41.24
CA THR A 298 -11.37 -25.68 -40.44
C THR A 298 -10.93 -24.47 -39.62
N TYR A 299 -9.95 -24.66 -38.73
CA TYR A 299 -9.42 -23.58 -37.92
C TYR A 299 -7.90 -23.62 -37.80
N CYS A 300 -7.34 -22.47 -37.46
CA CYS A 300 -6.01 -22.37 -36.85
C CYS A 300 -6.15 -21.77 -35.46
N ARG A 301 -5.61 -22.48 -34.47
CA ARG A 301 -5.71 -22.12 -33.07
C ARG A 301 -4.39 -21.57 -32.56
N PHE A 302 -4.42 -20.33 -32.09
CA PHE A 302 -3.33 -19.68 -31.35
C PHE A 302 -3.74 -19.43 -29.91
N LYS A 303 -2.77 -19.18 -29.04
CA LYS A 303 -2.97 -18.91 -27.63
C LYS A 303 -1.94 -17.92 -27.11
N ASP A 304 -2.21 -17.38 -25.92
CA ASP A 304 -1.30 -16.50 -25.17
C ASP A 304 -0.82 -15.31 -26.02
N ILE A 305 -1.75 -14.70 -26.77
CA ILE A 305 -1.50 -13.51 -27.60
C ILE A 305 -1.32 -12.31 -26.66
N ILE A 306 -0.21 -11.59 -26.81
CA ILE A 306 0.19 -10.51 -25.91
C ILE A 306 0.26 -9.20 -26.69
N VAL A 307 -0.23 -8.11 -26.09
CA VAL A 307 0.15 -6.76 -26.48
C VAL A 307 1.28 -6.32 -25.55
N LEU A 308 2.44 -6.04 -26.13
CA LEU A 308 3.62 -5.58 -25.42
C LEU A 308 3.43 -4.15 -24.90
N ALA A 309 4.23 -3.75 -23.91
CA ALA A 309 4.19 -2.41 -23.34
C ALA A 309 4.41 -1.28 -24.38
N ASP A 310 5.13 -1.56 -25.47
CA ASP A 310 5.33 -0.60 -26.58
C ASP A 310 4.15 -0.51 -27.57
N GLY A 311 3.08 -1.26 -27.32
CA GLY A 311 1.87 -1.31 -28.14
C GLY A 311 1.92 -2.30 -29.31
N THR A 312 3.04 -2.99 -29.54
CA THR A 312 3.13 -4.05 -30.55
C THR A 312 2.47 -5.35 -30.05
N CYS A 313 2.11 -6.25 -30.98
CA CYS A 313 1.49 -7.52 -30.64
C CYS A 313 2.43 -8.69 -30.92
N SER A 314 2.56 -9.59 -29.93
CA SER A 314 3.39 -10.77 -29.95
C SER A 314 2.54 -12.05 -29.92
N VAL A 315 2.85 -12.98 -30.82
CA VAL A 315 2.25 -14.32 -30.89
C VAL A 315 3.28 -15.29 -31.45
N ASP A 316 3.37 -16.50 -30.88
CA ASP A 316 4.22 -17.56 -31.43
C ASP A 316 3.52 -18.21 -32.63
N LEU A 317 3.92 -17.79 -33.83
CA LEU A 317 3.38 -18.32 -35.08
C LEU A 317 3.70 -19.79 -35.32
N THR A 318 4.65 -20.37 -34.58
CA THR A 318 5.02 -21.79 -34.69
C THR A 318 4.22 -22.68 -33.74
N ASN A 319 3.65 -22.10 -32.68
CA ASN A 319 2.84 -22.79 -31.69
C ASN A 319 1.34 -22.63 -32.00
N TYR A 320 0.91 -23.35 -33.03
CA TYR A 320 -0.49 -23.39 -33.45
C TYR A 320 -1.02 -24.82 -33.47
N THR A 321 -2.35 -24.96 -33.42
CA THR A 321 -3.03 -26.25 -33.58
C THR A 321 -4.06 -26.16 -34.69
N MET A 322 -4.17 -27.23 -35.47
CA MET A 322 -5.20 -27.43 -36.49
C MET A 322 -6.03 -28.67 -36.13
N PRO A 323 -7.25 -28.81 -36.69
CA PRO A 323 -8.01 -30.04 -36.58
C PRO A 323 -7.19 -31.27 -36.95
N THR A 324 -7.28 -32.29 -36.11
CA THR A 324 -6.65 -33.59 -36.37
C THR A 324 -7.65 -34.70 -36.15
N GLY A 325 -7.57 -35.73 -36.98
CA GLY A 325 -8.35 -36.94 -36.81
C GLY A 325 -7.77 -38.12 -37.57
N SER A 326 -8.59 -39.15 -37.71
CA SER A 326 -8.32 -40.28 -38.59
C SER A 326 -9.62 -40.86 -39.12
N ALA A 327 -9.54 -41.51 -40.28
CA ALA A 327 -10.60 -42.37 -40.79
C ALA A 327 -10.05 -43.75 -41.15
N PHE A 328 -10.69 -44.80 -40.63
CA PHE A 328 -10.33 -46.18 -40.93
C PHE A 328 -11.59 -47.04 -41.05
N LEU A 329 -11.75 -47.75 -42.16
CA LEU A 329 -12.90 -48.62 -42.45
C LEU A 329 -14.27 -47.93 -42.22
N GLY A 330 -14.39 -46.65 -42.60
CA GLY A 330 -15.62 -45.87 -42.45
C GLY A 330 -15.89 -45.35 -41.03
N MET A 331 -15.01 -45.63 -40.06
CA MET A 331 -15.05 -45.01 -38.73
C MET A 331 -14.17 -43.77 -38.72
N VAL A 332 -14.75 -42.64 -38.31
CA VAL A 332 -14.04 -41.37 -38.17
C VAL A 332 -13.84 -41.04 -36.70
N ASN A 333 -12.62 -40.64 -36.33
CA ASN A 333 -12.26 -40.22 -34.99
C ASN A 333 -11.56 -38.85 -35.03
N GLY A 334 -11.75 -38.04 -33.99
CA GLY A 334 -11.17 -36.70 -33.90
C GLY A 334 -11.97 -35.64 -34.65
N GLU A 335 -11.30 -34.56 -35.03
CA GLU A 335 -11.89 -33.39 -35.68
C GLU A 335 -11.85 -33.54 -37.19
N ALA A 336 -12.61 -34.51 -37.71
CA ALA A 336 -12.60 -34.87 -39.11
C ALA A 336 -13.92 -35.50 -39.56
N PHE A 337 -14.08 -35.61 -40.88
CA PHE A 337 -15.23 -36.27 -41.52
C PHE A 337 -14.81 -36.93 -42.84
N THR A 338 -15.72 -37.72 -43.42
CA THR A 338 -15.55 -38.34 -44.74
C THR A 338 -16.64 -37.87 -45.69
N LYS A 339 -16.27 -37.54 -46.93
CA LYS A 339 -17.21 -37.24 -48.01
C LYS A 339 -16.89 -38.13 -49.20
N GLY A 340 -17.79 -39.08 -49.49
CA GLY A 340 -17.51 -40.15 -50.45
C GLY A 340 -16.30 -40.97 -50.01
N SER A 341 -15.35 -41.18 -50.91
CA SER A 341 -14.10 -41.91 -50.65
C SER A 341 -13.03 -41.07 -49.93
N TYR A 342 -13.26 -39.77 -49.73
CA TYR A 342 -12.25 -38.82 -49.25
C TYR A 342 -12.43 -38.47 -47.78
N TYR A 343 -11.31 -38.11 -47.15
CA TYR A 343 -11.20 -37.78 -45.73
C TYR A 343 -10.65 -36.37 -45.53
N TYR A 344 -11.26 -35.59 -44.64
CA TYR A 344 -10.90 -34.20 -44.38
C TYR A 344 -10.84 -33.90 -42.88
N ASN A 345 -9.80 -33.16 -42.47
CA ASN A 345 -9.69 -32.60 -41.12
C ASN A 345 -10.47 -31.29 -41.05
N GLY A 346 -11.50 -31.23 -40.20
CA GLY A 346 -12.42 -30.11 -40.10
C GLY A 346 -13.86 -30.56 -39.84
N TYR A 347 -14.80 -29.70 -40.23
CA TYR A 347 -16.21 -29.80 -39.90
C TYR A 347 -17.08 -29.46 -41.11
N GLU A 348 -18.10 -30.26 -41.40
CA GLU A 348 -19.06 -29.93 -42.46
C GLU A 348 -19.96 -28.74 -42.06
N GLU A 349 -20.27 -28.61 -40.77
CA GLU A 349 -21.23 -27.63 -40.24
C GLU A 349 -20.58 -26.72 -39.19
N THR A 350 -20.94 -25.43 -39.23
CA THR A 350 -20.43 -24.41 -38.28
C THR A 350 -20.83 -24.69 -36.84
N ASP A 351 -21.99 -25.30 -36.59
CA ASP A 351 -22.45 -25.68 -35.24
C ASP A 351 -21.50 -26.70 -34.58
N SER A 352 -20.97 -27.67 -35.36
CA SER A 352 -20.05 -28.69 -34.83
C SER A 352 -18.70 -28.07 -34.49
N LEU A 353 -18.22 -27.19 -35.37
CA LEU A 353 -17.03 -26.39 -35.13
C LEU A 353 -17.19 -25.50 -33.88
N PHE A 354 -18.29 -24.74 -33.79
CA PHE A 354 -18.57 -23.87 -32.64
C PHE A 354 -18.63 -24.67 -31.34
N ASN A 355 -19.28 -25.84 -31.35
CA ASN A 355 -19.35 -26.68 -30.17
C ASN A 355 -17.96 -27.14 -29.68
N ASN A 356 -17.07 -27.47 -30.62
CA ASN A 356 -15.72 -27.91 -30.31
C ASN A 356 -14.75 -26.77 -30.00
N CYS A 357 -14.90 -25.58 -30.59
CA CYS A 357 -14.03 -24.44 -30.30
C CYS A 357 -14.48 -23.68 -29.05
N VAL A 358 -15.80 -23.50 -28.90
CA VAL A 358 -16.42 -22.60 -27.92
C VAL A 358 -17.18 -23.38 -26.85
N THR A 359 -18.25 -24.12 -27.21
CA THR A 359 -19.18 -24.71 -26.22
C THR A 359 -18.49 -25.57 -25.18
N LYS A 360 -17.49 -26.37 -25.56
CA LYS A 360 -16.74 -27.21 -24.60
C LYS A 360 -15.93 -26.40 -23.55
N ASN A 361 -15.63 -25.13 -23.84
CA ASN A 361 -14.78 -24.26 -23.02
C ASN A 361 -15.57 -23.21 -22.21
N ILE A 362 -16.88 -23.07 -22.44
CA ILE A 362 -17.70 -21.99 -21.83
C ILE A 362 -17.78 -22.06 -20.31
N GLU A 363 -17.41 -23.17 -19.68
CA GLU A 363 -17.32 -23.26 -18.22
C GLU A 363 -16.25 -22.27 -17.71
N GLN A 364 -15.07 -22.30 -18.32
CA GLN A 364 -13.88 -21.54 -17.89
C GLN A 364 -13.69 -20.23 -18.67
N TYR A 365 -14.22 -20.14 -19.89
CA TYR A 365 -13.97 -19.02 -20.79
C TYR A 365 -15.26 -18.25 -21.12
N GLU A 366 -15.13 -16.94 -21.28
CA GLU A 366 -16.04 -16.12 -22.08
C GLU A 366 -15.57 -16.13 -23.54
N TYR A 367 -16.46 -15.80 -24.47
CA TYR A 367 -16.10 -15.74 -25.88
C TYR A 367 -16.64 -14.51 -26.61
N GLU A 368 -15.93 -14.12 -27.66
CA GLU A 368 -16.31 -13.18 -28.70
C GLU A 368 -16.27 -13.92 -30.05
N SER A 369 -17.22 -13.62 -30.94
CA SER A 369 -17.26 -14.19 -32.29
C SER A 369 -17.34 -13.09 -33.33
N SER A 370 -16.47 -13.17 -34.34
CA SER A 370 -16.55 -12.36 -35.58
C SER A 370 -16.90 -13.21 -36.81
N VAL A 371 -17.25 -14.49 -36.62
CA VAL A 371 -17.65 -15.39 -37.70
C VAL A 371 -18.96 -14.91 -38.33
N ALA A 372 -18.95 -14.71 -39.65
CA ALA A 372 -20.03 -14.08 -40.41
C ALA A 372 -20.91 -15.07 -41.21
N GLU A 373 -20.86 -16.36 -40.88
CA GLU A 373 -21.57 -17.43 -41.59
C GLU A 373 -22.75 -18.03 -40.83
#